data_AF-A0A7C3Q1P7-F1
#
_entry.id   AF-A0A7C3Q1P7-F1
#
_cell.length_a   1.000
_cell.length_b   1.000
_cell.length_c   1.000
_cell.angle_alpha   90.00
_cell.angle_beta   90.00
_cell.angle_gamma   90.00
#
_symmetry.space_group_name_H-M   'P 1'
#
loop_
_entity.id
_entity.type
_entity.pdbx_description
1 polymer ?
#
loop_
_entity_poly.entity_id
_entity_poly.type
_entity_poly.pdbx_seq_one_letter_code
_entity_poly.pdbx_strand_id
1 'polypeptide(L)' 'MKYALYTGCAAKGACPELYQSSLKVIQRLGLEVVELK' A
#
# COMPACT_ATOMS: atom_id res chain seq x y z
N MET A 1 1.94 6.96 13.79
CA MET A 1 3.09 6.05 13.54
C MET A 1 3.28 5.95 12.04
N LYS A 2 4.52 6.01 11.55
CA LYS A 2 4.82 6.09 10.11
C LYS A 2 5.49 4.81 9.63
N TYR A 3 4.92 4.15 8.63
CA TYR A 3 5.38 2.85 8.13
C TYR A 3 5.83 2.92 6.67
N ALA A 4 6.76 2.03 6.29
CA ALA A 4 7.14 1.87 4.90
C ALA A 4 6.22 0.87 4.19
N LEU A 5 5.59 1.28 3.10
CA LEU A 5 4.74 0.43 2.27
C LEU A 5 5.59 -0.24 1.19
N TYR A 6 5.87 -1.53 1.37
CA TYR A 6 6.50 -2.37 0.36
C TYR A 6 5.43 -3.10 -0.45
N THR A 7 5.27 -2.73 -1.72
CA THR A 7 4.15 -3.18 -2.56
C THR A 7 4.40 -4.50 -3.28
N GLY A 8 5.65 -5.00 -3.30
CA GLY A 8 6.02 -6.23 -4.01
C GLY A 8 5.70 -6.22 -5.52
N CYS A 9 5.83 -7.38 -6.16
CA CYS A 9 5.66 -7.52 -7.62
C CYS A 9 4.20 -7.60 -8.06
N ALA A 10 3.33 -8.22 -7.26
CA ALA A 10 1.93 -8.41 -7.62
C ALA A 10 1.17 -7.08 -7.68
N ALA A 11 1.32 -6.23 -6.65
CA ALA A 11 0.63 -4.97 -6.57
C ALA A 11 1.19 -3.91 -7.56
N LYS A 12 2.44 -4.07 -8.01
CA LYS A 12 3.07 -3.22 -9.05
C LYS A 12 2.82 -3.73 -10.48
N GLY A 13 2.52 -5.01 -10.66
CA GLY A 13 2.43 -5.66 -11.96
C GLY A 13 1.06 -6.25 -12.22
N ALA A 14 0.90 -7.53 -11.87
CA ALA A 14 -0.23 -8.35 -12.30
C ALA A 14 -1.60 -7.96 -11.70
N CYS A 15 -1.63 -7.26 -10.57
CA CYS A 15 -2.86 -6.88 -9.88
C CYS A 15 -2.72 -5.48 -9.25
N PRO A 16 -2.85 -4.40 -10.04
CA PRO A 16 -2.78 -3.02 -9.53
C PRO A 16 -3.93 -2.69 -8.57
N GLU A 17 -5.05 -3.42 -8.64
CA GLU A 17 -6.18 -3.26 -7.73
C GLU A 17 -5.80 -3.62 -6.29
N LEU A 18 -4.82 -4.51 -6.11
CA LEU A 18 -4.32 -4.88 -4.79
C LEU A 18 -3.70 -3.67 -4.09
N TYR A 19 -2.88 -2.87 -4.79
CA TYR A 19 -2.31 -1.64 -4.25
C TYR A 19 -3.41 -0.65 -3.83
N GLN A 20 -4.40 -0.46 -4.70
CA GLN A 20 -5.54 0.43 -4.44
C GLN A 20 -6.37 -0.03 -3.23
N SER A 21 -6.60 -1.34 -3.11
CA SER A 21 -7.30 -1.94 -1.97
C SER A 21 -6.52 -1.72 -0.67
N SER A 22 -5.21 -1.99 -0.68
CA SER A 22 -4.35 -1.76 0.47
C SER A 22 -4.34 -0.30 0.94
N LEU A 23 -4.25 0.67 0.02
CA LEU A 23 -4.30 2.10 0.37
C LEU A 23 -5.62 2.50 1.04
N LYS A 24 -6.76 1.99 0.57
CA LYS A 24 -8.07 2.27 1.18
C LYS A 24 -8.18 1.74 2.60
N VAL A 25 -7.65 0.54 2.86
CA VAL A 25 -7.63 -0.06 4.19
C VAL A 25 -6.70 0.73 5.12
N ILE A 26 -5.52 1.11 4.65
CA ILE A 26 -4.55 1.95 5.38
C ILE A 26 -5.18 3.29 5.78
N GLN A 27 -5.86 3.96 4.85
CA GLN A 27 -6.56 5.21 5.12
C GLN A 27 -7.67 5.03 6.16
N ARG A 28 -8.43 3.93 6.08
CA ARG A 28 -9.50 3.64 7.05
C ARG A 28 -8.97 3.37 8.46
N LEU A 29 -7.78 2.79 8.56
CA LEU A 29 -7.07 2.53 9.82
C LEU A 29 -6.35 3.78 10.38
N GLY A 30 -6.30 4.89 9.63
CA GLY A 30 -5.59 6.10 10.05
C GLY A 30 -4.07 5.93 10.12
N LEU A 31 -3.53 5.03 9.30
CA LEU A 31 -2.08 4.76 9.25
C LEU A 31 -1.39 5.72 8.28
N GLU A 32 -0.27 6.28 8.72
CA GLU A 32 0.61 7.05 7.84
C GLU A 32 1.62 6.11 7.20
N VAL A 33 1.61 6.01 5.87
CA VAL A 33 2.53 5.16 5.13
C VAL A 33 3.31 5.95 4.08
N VAL A 34 4.55 5.55 3.84
CA VAL A 34 5.41 6.06 2.78
C VAL A 34 5.90 4.91 1.91
N GLU A 35 5.86 5.09 0.60
CA GLU A 35 6.25 4.01 -0.32
C GLU A 35 7.75 3.73 -0.23
N LEU A 36 8.10 2.45 -0.05
CA LEU A 36 9.48 2.00 -0.04
C LEU A 36 9.95 1.87 -1.50
N LYS A 37 10.80 2.81 -1.94
CA LYS A 37 11.39 2.82 -3.28
C LYS A 37 12.50 1.78 -3.42
#